data_AF-A0A7Y2G110-F1
#
_entry.id   AF-A0A7Y2G110-F1
#
_cell.length_a   1.000
_cell.length_b   1.000
_cell.length_c   1.000
_cell.angle_alpha   90.00
_cell.angle_beta   90.00
_cell.angle_gamma   90.00
#
_symmetry.space_group_name_H-M   'P 1'
#
loop_
_entity.id
_entity.type
_entity.pdbx_description
1 polymer ?
#
loop_
_entity_poly.entity_id
_entity_poly.type
_entity_poly.pdbx_seq_one_letter_code
_entity_poly.pdbx_strand_id
1 'polypeptide(L)'
;TTATPDIVVEALSFEPTNPDPGGAVSVSFTIANRGQGPASPFSSVLRISDSSTSSAGPNLVTINASSMPANSSFSGTTSIPSPTTNGIYYVWMVADNSQTAGQTPANEENDIVLASGTLVVDSPFAWGSADPTFPTTTEPATSCELPTGASPQDYVMRNEFKVYAGNCIASLTLPSEEWSSVVAGAGSFNAYEYSRNFSNAFLDSFDFIVYVLDVDEPDEALTDDSGTLLGQYFSLQNRLPTRTRRLLGYTVLTFIGSPDGRPNPIRGGPILHELMHEWGNNGVIPVFEGTTQDIGSHWMFSSVGGQLGGYYGPTGVQSIGPGEWQAKGPPRTCLETANQDEAIEFCSPRDNWRANVWLDFSDFRSNSIEYSPLEVYIAGFSAFESLPSVTYAEDADWISQLNGTFTASSLVTLSPSEIRDRLGIREPDFATSQKNFRMAVVVLTPNEVVSEERLQDLNFTLTEFNRDDVPQWGSPNPNVIWLHNFYTATRGLARMRSGNLTEKAR
;
A
#
# COMPACT_ATOMS: atom_id res chain seq x y z
N THR A 1 22.59 -15.10 53.68
CA THR A 1 21.69 -14.32 52.82
C THR A 1 20.43 -15.13 52.64
N THR A 2 19.26 -14.55 52.89
CA THR A 2 17.99 -15.24 52.69
C THR A 2 17.76 -15.38 51.19
N ALA A 3 17.46 -16.58 50.70
CA ALA A 3 17.19 -16.79 49.28
C ALA A 3 15.85 -16.15 48.92
N THR A 4 15.84 -15.26 47.93
CA THR A 4 14.65 -14.50 47.49
C THR A 4 14.21 -14.93 46.09
N PRO A 5 12.91 -14.84 45.76
CA PRO A 5 12.40 -15.02 44.40
C PRO A 5 12.77 -13.84 43.48
N ASP A 6 12.75 -14.11 42.18
CA ASP A 6 12.97 -13.15 41.07
C ASP A 6 12.04 -13.57 39.93
N ILE A 7 10.87 -12.95 39.83
CA ILE A 7 9.85 -13.30 38.84
C ILE A 7 10.14 -12.52 37.56
N VAL A 8 10.19 -13.22 36.44
CA VAL A 8 10.46 -12.60 35.14
C VAL A 8 9.55 -13.16 34.07
N VAL A 9 9.28 -12.35 33.06
CA VAL A 9 8.68 -12.83 31.81
C VAL A 9 9.82 -13.25 30.87
N GLU A 10 9.94 -14.55 30.60
CA GLU A 10 11.03 -15.09 29.76
C GLU A 10 10.70 -15.08 28.27
N ALA A 11 9.42 -15.23 27.93
CA ALA A 11 8.93 -15.21 26.57
C ALA A 11 7.56 -14.55 26.54
N LEU A 12 7.33 -13.71 25.53
CA LEU A 12 6.06 -13.05 25.29
C LEU A 12 5.90 -12.82 23.78
N SER A 13 4.83 -13.37 23.21
CA SER A 13 4.47 -13.18 21.81
C SER A 13 2.95 -13.08 21.65
N PHE A 14 2.48 -12.55 20.53
CA PHE A 14 1.07 -12.40 20.25
C PHE A 14 0.76 -12.53 18.76
N GLU A 15 -0.44 -13.01 18.44
CA GLU A 15 -0.98 -13.08 17.08
C GLU A 15 -2.52 -12.91 17.09
N PRO A 16 -3.12 -12.29 16.07
CA PRO A 16 -2.47 -11.65 14.92
C PRO A 16 -1.80 -10.32 15.33
N THR A 17 -0.82 -9.88 14.53
CA THR A 17 -0.24 -8.52 14.65
C THR A 17 -1.14 -7.42 14.10
N ASN A 18 -2.17 -7.76 13.31
CA ASN A 18 -3.13 -6.83 12.71
C ASN A 18 -4.60 -7.22 12.97
N PRO A 19 -5.13 -7.16 14.20
CA PRO A 19 -6.53 -7.44 14.49
C PRO A 19 -7.47 -6.27 14.11
N ASP A 20 -8.72 -6.60 13.84
CA ASP A 20 -9.83 -5.63 13.80
C ASP A 20 -9.95 -4.90 15.17
N PRO A 21 -10.55 -3.69 15.24
CA PRO A 21 -10.79 -2.98 16.48
C PRO A 21 -11.72 -3.76 17.41
N GLY A 22 -11.27 -3.99 18.64
CA GLY A 22 -11.95 -4.88 19.58
C GLY A 22 -11.84 -6.37 19.25
N GLY A 23 -11.10 -6.74 18.20
CA GLY A 23 -10.80 -8.11 17.80
C GLY A 23 -9.96 -8.87 18.84
N ALA A 24 -9.96 -10.20 18.73
CA ALA A 24 -9.24 -11.06 19.67
C ALA A 24 -7.77 -11.20 19.30
N VAL A 25 -6.87 -10.93 20.25
CA VAL A 25 -5.43 -11.15 20.14
C VAL A 25 -5.05 -12.31 21.05
N SER A 26 -4.47 -13.37 20.49
CA SER A 26 -3.94 -14.50 21.24
C SER A 26 -2.52 -14.18 21.71
N VAL A 27 -2.28 -14.23 23.02
CA VAL A 27 -0.98 -13.96 23.64
C VAL A 27 -0.42 -15.23 24.24
N SER A 28 0.82 -15.56 23.90
CA SER A 28 1.59 -16.67 24.47
C SER A 28 2.68 -16.13 25.38
N PHE A 29 2.83 -16.72 26.57
CA PHE A 29 3.79 -16.24 27.56
C PHE A 29 4.48 -17.38 28.32
N THR A 30 5.66 -17.08 28.85
CA THR A 30 6.39 -17.90 29.83
C THR A 30 6.83 -16.99 30.98
N ILE A 31 6.43 -17.34 32.21
CA ILE A 31 6.85 -16.68 33.43
C ILE A 31 7.77 -17.62 34.19
N ALA A 32 8.87 -17.12 34.75
CA ALA A 32 9.83 -17.89 35.51
C ALA A 32 10.18 -17.23 36.85
N ASN A 33 10.55 -18.06 37.83
CA ASN A 33 11.24 -17.60 39.03
C ASN A 33 12.73 -17.93 38.90
N ARG A 34 13.57 -16.94 38.55
CA ARG A 34 15.03 -17.06 38.45
C ARG A 34 15.74 -16.90 39.80
N GLY A 35 14.97 -16.60 40.84
CA GLY A 35 15.46 -16.44 42.19
C GLY A 35 15.85 -17.77 42.82
N GLN A 36 16.66 -17.68 43.87
CA GLN A 36 17.10 -18.85 44.63
C GLN A 36 16.09 -19.23 45.73
N GLY A 37 15.09 -18.37 46.00
CA GLY A 37 14.00 -18.61 46.95
C GLY A 37 12.66 -18.87 46.26
N PRO A 38 11.71 -19.57 46.92
CA PRO A 38 10.36 -19.74 46.41
C PRO A 38 9.58 -18.42 46.47
N ALA A 39 8.69 -18.20 45.49
CA ALA A 39 7.77 -17.08 45.46
C ALA A 39 6.45 -17.40 46.18
N SER A 40 5.97 -16.41 46.93
CA SER A 40 4.60 -16.39 47.48
C SER A 40 3.57 -16.20 46.35
N PRO A 41 2.25 -16.36 46.61
CA PRO A 41 1.23 -16.09 45.59
C PRO A 41 1.39 -14.70 44.96
N PHE A 42 1.30 -14.64 43.63
CA PHE A 42 1.44 -13.40 42.87
C PHE A 42 0.50 -13.36 41.66
N SER A 43 0.34 -12.16 41.11
CA SER A 43 -0.48 -11.91 39.93
C SER A 43 0.33 -11.21 38.85
N SER A 44 0.20 -11.67 37.61
CA SER A 44 0.77 -11.02 36.42
C SER A 44 -0.35 -10.48 35.55
N VAL A 45 -0.10 -9.41 34.80
CA VAL A 45 -1.14 -8.78 33.98
C VAL A 45 -0.65 -8.51 32.57
N LEU A 46 -1.58 -8.63 31.62
CA LEU A 46 -1.39 -8.16 30.24
C LEU A 46 -1.99 -6.76 30.07
N ARG A 47 -1.27 -5.91 29.37
CA ARG A 47 -1.69 -4.55 29.01
C ARG A 47 -1.41 -4.29 27.54
N ILE A 48 -2.20 -3.39 26.97
CA ILE A 48 -1.91 -2.76 25.69
C ILE A 48 -1.69 -1.27 25.94
N SER A 49 -0.61 -0.73 25.39
CA SER A 49 -0.20 0.66 25.51
C SER A 49 0.04 1.26 24.12
N ASP A 50 -0.11 2.57 23.99
CA ASP A 50 0.25 3.34 22.79
C ASP A 50 1.74 3.74 22.77
N SER A 51 2.52 3.30 23.77
CA SER A 51 3.94 3.60 23.91
C SER A 51 4.81 2.33 23.94
N SER A 52 5.91 2.36 23.19
CA SER A 52 6.97 1.35 23.22
C SER A 52 7.90 1.46 24.42
N THR A 53 7.75 2.52 25.23
CA THR A 53 8.62 2.79 26.40
C THR A 53 7.85 2.79 27.71
N SER A 54 6.53 2.61 27.67
CA SER A 54 5.69 2.63 28.86
C SER A 54 4.59 1.58 28.78
N SER A 55 4.47 0.77 29.84
CA SER A 55 3.38 -0.20 30.04
C SER A 55 2.14 0.43 30.68
N ALA A 56 2.00 1.76 30.63
CA ALA A 56 0.83 2.46 31.14
C ALA A 56 -0.43 2.03 30.36
N GLY A 57 -1.45 1.57 31.07
CA GLY A 57 -2.69 1.08 30.47
C GLY A 57 -3.53 0.25 31.43
N PRO A 58 -4.77 -0.07 31.06
CA PRO A 58 -5.63 -0.93 31.87
C PRO A 58 -5.10 -2.38 31.88
N ASN A 59 -5.30 -3.08 33.00
CA ASN A 59 -5.08 -4.52 33.08
C ASN A 59 -6.19 -5.24 32.30
N LEU A 60 -5.84 -5.88 31.18
CA LEU A 60 -6.81 -6.56 30.30
C LEU A 60 -7.11 -7.98 30.79
N VAL A 61 -6.08 -8.69 31.22
CA VAL A 61 -6.18 -10.05 31.78
C VAL A 61 -5.23 -10.18 32.97
N THR A 62 -5.65 -10.93 33.98
CA THR A 62 -4.84 -11.27 35.16
C THR A 62 -4.56 -12.77 35.22
N ILE A 63 -3.30 -13.13 35.37
CA ILE A 63 -2.80 -14.50 35.49
C ILE A 63 -2.30 -14.69 36.92
N ASN A 64 -2.88 -15.66 37.64
CA ASN A 64 -2.56 -15.90 39.05
C ASN A 64 -1.67 -17.13 39.20
N ALA A 65 -0.66 -17.03 40.07
CA ALA A 65 0.15 -18.16 40.51
C ALA A 65 0.02 -18.30 42.03
N SER A 66 -0.31 -19.51 42.52
CA SER A 66 -0.46 -19.77 43.95
C SER A 66 0.87 -19.81 44.71
N SER A 67 1.95 -20.13 44.02
CA SER A 67 3.33 -20.15 44.50
C SER A 67 4.24 -20.52 43.34
N MET A 68 5.52 -20.22 43.41
CA MET A 68 6.47 -20.64 42.37
C MET A 68 7.82 -21.04 42.97
N PRO A 69 8.22 -22.33 42.88
CA PRO A 69 9.53 -22.78 43.34
C PRO A 69 10.68 -21.99 42.69
N ALA A 70 11.83 -21.95 43.36
CA ALA A 70 13.06 -21.42 42.78
C ALA A 70 13.43 -22.16 41.49
N ASN A 71 13.91 -21.43 40.48
CA ASN A 71 14.32 -21.95 39.17
C ASN A 71 13.24 -22.76 38.44
N SER A 72 11.97 -22.41 38.63
CA SER A 72 10.84 -23.02 37.91
C SER A 72 10.21 -22.02 36.94
N SER A 73 9.46 -22.52 35.97
CA SER A 73 8.69 -21.71 35.02
C SER A 73 7.34 -22.35 34.72
N PHE A 74 6.41 -21.54 34.23
CA PHE A 74 5.18 -22.02 33.60
C PHE A 74 4.87 -21.21 32.35
N SER A 75 4.18 -21.83 31.41
CA SER A 75 3.75 -21.19 30.16
C SER A 75 2.25 -21.29 30.00
N GLY A 76 1.68 -20.38 29.22
CA GLY A 76 0.26 -20.39 28.91
C GLY A 76 -0.06 -19.56 27.68
N THR A 77 -1.30 -19.71 27.23
CA THR A 77 -1.90 -18.87 26.19
C THR A 77 -3.19 -18.26 26.73
N THR A 78 -3.48 -17.03 26.32
CA THR A 78 -4.74 -16.34 26.66
C THR A 78 -5.14 -15.40 25.53
N SER A 79 -6.36 -14.88 25.59
CA SER A 79 -6.84 -13.91 24.60
C SER A 79 -7.19 -12.59 25.26
N ILE A 80 -6.74 -11.50 24.65
CA ILE A 80 -7.05 -10.11 25.04
C ILE A 80 -7.77 -9.40 23.90
N PRO A 81 -8.71 -8.48 24.17
CA PRO A 81 -9.27 -7.64 23.13
C PRO A 81 -8.25 -6.60 22.69
N SER A 82 -8.12 -6.38 21.38
CA SER A 82 -7.42 -5.23 20.85
C SER A 82 -8.15 -3.93 21.24
N PRO A 83 -7.44 -2.78 21.26
CA PRO A 83 -8.08 -1.47 21.33
C PRO A 83 -9.21 -1.32 20.32
N THR A 84 -10.24 -0.53 20.66
CA THR A 84 -11.36 -0.23 19.76
C THR A 84 -11.09 0.96 18.85
N THR A 85 -9.95 1.61 19.03
CA THR A 85 -9.46 2.72 18.22
C THR A 85 -8.31 2.25 17.34
N ASN A 86 -8.29 2.69 16.09
CA ASN A 86 -7.20 2.37 15.18
C ASN A 86 -5.90 3.02 15.67
N GLY A 87 -4.78 2.33 15.47
CA GLY A 87 -3.48 2.84 15.91
C GLY A 87 -2.41 1.77 16.04
N ILE A 88 -1.21 2.24 16.37
CA ILE A 88 -0.06 1.40 16.72
C ILE A 88 -0.05 1.23 18.23
N TYR A 89 0.01 -0.03 18.66
CA TYR A 89 0.01 -0.41 20.06
C TYR A 89 1.09 -1.44 20.36
N TYR A 90 1.35 -1.61 21.64
CA TYR A 90 2.41 -2.44 22.19
C TYR A 90 1.81 -3.33 23.28
N VAL A 91 2.05 -4.64 23.17
CA VAL A 91 1.60 -5.64 24.15
C VAL A 91 2.65 -5.77 25.24
N TRP A 92 2.25 -5.52 26.47
CA TRP A 92 3.11 -5.59 27.66
C TRP A 92 2.62 -6.67 28.60
N MET A 93 3.57 -7.38 29.23
CA MET A 93 3.29 -8.16 30.43
C MET A 93 4.02 -7.55 31.62
N VAL A 94 3.30 -7.42 32.73
CA VAL A 94 3.85 -7.01 34.03
C VAL A 94 3.72 -8.20 34.96
N ALA A 95 4.85 -8.84 35.27
CA ALA A 95 4.94 -9.86 36.29
C ALA A 95 4.77 -9.25 37.70
N ASP A 96 4.34 -10.07 38.66
CA ASP A 96 4.07 -9.66 40.06
C ASP A 96 3.47 -8.25 40.21
N ASN A 97 2.45 -7.92 39.42
CA ASN A 97 1.82 -6.60 39.40
C ASN A 97 1.23 -6.20 40.78
N SER A 98 1.04 -7.16 41.68
CA SER A 98 0.62 -6.93 43.07
C SER A 98 1.76 -6.73 44.06
N GLN A 99 3.02 -6.95 43.66
CA GLN A 99 4.23 -6.91 44.49
C GLN A 99 4.10 -7.81 45.73
N THR A 100 3.59 -9.04 45.54
CA THR A 100 3.34 -10.00 46.62
C THR A 100 4.18 -11.26 46.52
N ALA A 101 4.99 -11.44 45.47
CA ALA A 101 5.83 -12.62 45.34
C ALA A 101 6.91 -12.72 46.42
N GLY A 102 7.23 -11.59 47.10
CA GLY A 102 8.27 -11.50 48.12
C GLY A 102 9.66 -11.21 47.54
N GLN A 103 9.69 -10.49 46.42
CA GLN A 103 10.90 -10.10 45.71
C GLN A 103 11.70 -9.06 46.51
N THR A 104 12.94 -8.83 46.09
CA THR A 104 13.69 -7.63 46.54
C THR A 104 13.39 -6.48 45.59
N PRO A 105 13.56 -5.21 46.01
CA PRO A 105 13.36 -4.07 45.13
C PRO A 105 14.19 -4.11 43.84
N ALA A 106 15.38 -4.73 43.87
CA ALA A 106 16.22 -4.88 42.69
C ALA A 106 15.67 -5.92 41.68
N ASN A 107 14.95 -6.94 42.17
CA ASN A 107 14.33 -7.94 41.31
C ASN A 107 13.04 -7.38 40.70
N GLU A 108 12.31 -6.51 41.40
CA GLU A 108 11.09 -5.87 40.86
C GLU A 108 11.38 -4.99 39.62
N GLU A 109 12.62 -4.58 39.37
CA GLU A 109 13.00 -3.76 38.21
C GLU A 109 12.87 -4.51 36.87
N ASN A 110 12.86 -5.85 36.88
CA ASN A 110 12.84 -6.68 35.67
C ASN A 110 11.46 -7.34 35.38
N ASP A 111 10.42 -6.98 36.16
CA ASP A 111 9.09 -7.58 36.08
C ASP A 111 8.33 -7.20 34.79
N ILE A 112 8.75 -6.14 34.09
CA ILE A 112 8.02 -5.55 32.96
C ILE A 112 8.71 -5.92 31.65
N VAL A 113 7.98 -6.58 30.75
CA VAL A 113 8.49 -6.97 29.42
C VAL A 113 7.54 -6.54 28.32
N LEU A 114 8.11 -5.93 27.28
CA LEU A 114 7.47 -5.64 26.00
C LEU A 114 7.55 -6.87 25.11
N ALA A 115 6.42 -7.28 24.51
CA ALA A 115 6.42 -8.31 23.49
C ALA A 115 7.18 -7.84 22.24
N SER A 116 7.86 -8.75 21.55
CA SER A 116 8.45 -8.42 20.26
C SER A 116 7.36 -8.21 19.21
N GLY A 117 7.45 -7.10 18.47
CA GLY A 117 6.50 -6.75 17.41
C GLY A 117 5.56 -5.61 17.79
N THR A 118 4.77 -5.19 16.81
CA THR A 118 3.81 -4.08 16.94
C THR A 118 2.41 -4.61 16.71
N LEU A 119 1.46 -4.23 17.58
CA LEU A 119 0.04 -4.52 17.38
C LEU A 119 -0.60 -3.36 16.62
N VAL A 120 -0.94 -3.59 15.37
CA VAL A 120 -1.62 -2.60 14.52
C VAL A 120 -3.12 -2.88 14.60
N VAL A 121 -3.87 -1.99 15.22
CA VAL A 121 -5.34 -2.09 15.20
C VAL A 121 -5.84 -1.29 14.02
N ASP A 122 -6.55 -1.96 13.12
CA ASP A 122 -7.14 -1.30 11.96
C ASP A 122 -8.52 -1.87 11.64
N SER A 123 -9.50 -1.01 11.46
CA SER A 123 -10.84 -1.41 11.03
C SER A 123 -10.80 -1.85 9.57
N PRO A 124 -11.35 -3.02 9.21
CA PRO A 124 -11.76 -3.23 7.83
C PRO A 124 -12.79 -2.15 7.50
N PHE A 125 -12.54 -1.47 6.39
CA PHE A 125 -13.30 -0.35 5.86
C PHE A 125 -14.82 -0.51 6.04
N ALA A 126 -15.47 0.45 6.72
CA ALA A 126 -16.88 0.71 6.48
C ALA A 126 -16.96 1.48 5.16
N TRP A 127 -17.47 0.82 4.13
CA TRP A 127 -17.57 1.37 2.78
C TRP A 127 -18.08 2.82 2.77
N GLY A 128 -17.26 3.73 2.23
CA GLY A 128 -17.80 4.93 1.59
C GLY A 128 -17.88 6.24 2.37
N SER A 129 -17.27 6.40 3.54
CA SER A 129 -17.26 7.72 4.20
C SER A 129 -16.11 8.61 3.69
N ALA A 130 -16.10 8.93 2.40
CA ALA A 130 -15.57 10.24 2.02
C ALA A 130 -16.50 11.27 2.67
N ASP A 131 -16.00 12.06 3.61
CA ASP A 131 -16.77 13.12 4.25
C ASP A 131 -17.32 14.05 3.14
N PRO A 132 -18.65 14.09 2.92
CA PRO A 132 -19.27 14.82 1.82
C PRO A 132 -19.15 16.34 1.97
N THR A 133 -18.54 16.83 3.06
CA THR A 133 -18.32 18.25 3.31
C THR A 133 -17.01 18.79 2.75
N PHE A 134 -16.15 17.96 2.15
CA PHE A 134 -14.94 18.47 1.52
C PHE A 134 -15.25 19.14 0.18
N PRO A 135 -14.90 20.43 0.02
CA PRO A 135 -15.12 21.12 -1.23
C PRO A 135 -14.36 20.40 -2.34
N THR A 136 -15.10 19.97 -3.36
CA THR A 136 -14.55 19.59 -4.65
C THR A 136 -13.67 20.75 -5.12
N THR A 137 -12.35 20.56 -5.10
CA THR A 137 -11.45 21.61 -5.57
C THR A 137 -11.66 21.75 -7.08
N THR A 138 -12.40 22.79 -7.45
CA THR A 138 -12.51 23.31 -8.82
C THR A 138 -11.29 24.12 -9.23
N GLU A 139 -10.32 24.27 -8.33
CA GLU A 139 -9.08 25.01 -8.61
C GLU A 139 -8.31 24.29 -9.72
N PRO A 140 -8.10 24.95 -10.88
CA PRO A 140 -7.27 24.38 -11.92
C PRO A 140 -5.85 24.21 -11.37
N ALA A 141 -5.21 23.09 -11.71
CA ALA A 141 -3.78 22.96 -11.49
C ALA A 141 -3.07 24.12 -12.17
N THR A 142 -2.32 24.91 -11.42
CA THR A 142 -1.32 25.81 -11.99
C THR A 142 -0.26 24.94 -12.65
N SER A 143 0.10 25.28 -13.89
CA SER A 143 1.11 24.56 -14.66
C SER A 143 2.37 24.35 -13.83
N CYS A 144 3.01 23.19 -13.99
CA CYS A 144 4.36 22.94 -13.47
C CYS A 144 5.42 23.74 -14.26
N GLU A 145 5.06 24.92 -14.75
CA GLU A 145 5.94 25.75 -15.54
C GLU A 145 6.96 26.39 -14.61
N LEU A 146 8.23 26.25 -15.01
CA LEU A 146 9.32 26.94 -14.36
C LEU A 146 9.13 28.46 -14.52
N PRO A 147 9.21 29.23 -13.43
CA PRO A 147 9.19 30.68 -13.51
C PRO A 147 10.27 31.20 -14.46
N THR A 148 9.98 32.25 -15.22
CA THR A 148 10.94 32.82 -16.17
C THR A 148 12.24 33.21 -15.48
N GLY A 149 13.35 32.62 -15.92
CA GLY A 149 14.69 32.88 -15.39
C GLY A 149 15.06 32.09 -14.12
N ALA A 150 14.19 31.22 -13.62
CA ALA A 150 14.50 30.29 -12.54
C ALA A 150 15.22 29.03 -13.07
N SER A 151 16.14 28.50 -12.27
CA SER A 151 16.73 27.18 -12.47
C SER A 151 15.77 26.10 -11.95
N PRO A 152 15.67 24.90 -12.57
CA PRO A 152 14.92 23.78 -12.01
C PRO A 152 15.41 23.40 -10.61
N GLN A 153 16.70 23.60 -10.32
CA GLN A 153 17.31 23.32 -9.02
C GLN A 153 17.09 24.42 -7.98
N ASP A 154 16.54 25.58 -8.35
CA ASP A 154 16.19 26.59 -7.34
C ASP A 154 15.11 26.03 -6.42
N TYR A 155 15.33 26.07 -5.11
CA TYR A 155 14.39 25.53 -4.13
C TYR A 155 14.21 26.42 -2.90
N VAL A 156 13.07 26.22 -2.23
CA VAL A 156 12.79 26.77 -0.90
C VAL A 156 12.57 25.64 0.10
N MET A 157 13.13 25.77 1.30
CA MET A 157 12.89 24.82 2.39
C MET A 157 11.49 25.04 2.96
N ARG A 158 10.72 23.95 3.12
CA ARG A 158 9.44 23.88 3.83
C ARG A 158 9.51 22.72 4.81
N ASN A 159 9.78 23.03 6.08
CA ASN A 159 10.18 22.04 7.07
C ASN A 159 11.42 21.26 6.58
N GLU A 160 11.30 19.95 6.41
CA GLU A 160 12.36 19.06 5.88
C GLU A 160 12.32 18.91 4.34
N PHE A 161 11.31 19.46 3.68
CA PHE A 161 11.12 19.31 2.24
C PHE A 161 11.77 20.45 1.45
N LYS A 162 12.50 20.12 0.39
CA LYS A 162 12.96 21.09 -0.62
C LYS A 162 11.92 21.20 -1.71
N VAL A 163 11.27 22.36 -1.83
CA VAL A 163 10.26 22.60 -2.88
C VAL A 163 10.93 23.33 -4.03
N TYR A 164 10.99 22.70 -5.20
CA TYR A 164 11.67 23.23 -6.37
C TYR A 164 10.83 24.27 -7.12
N ALA A 165 11.51 25.09 -7.92
CA ALA A 165 10.90 26.06 -8.82
C ALA A 165 9.79 25.40 -9.67
N GLY A 166 8.68 26.12 -9.85
CA GLY A 166 7.46 25.58 -10.46
C GLY A 166 6.47 24.97 -9.46
N ASN A 167 6.85 24.81 -8.18
CA ASN A 167 5.98 24.37 -7.08
C ASN A 167 5.27 23.02 -7.32
N CYS A 168 5.85 22.14 -8.16
CA CYS A 168 5.26 20.83 -8.47
C CYS A 168 5.99 19.64 -7.83
N ILE A 169 7.27 19.80 -7.56
CA ILE A 169 8.13 18.72 -7.05
C ILE A 169 8.70 19.19 -5.72
N ALA A 170 8.57 18.33 -4.70
CA ALA A 170 9.37 18.41 -3.49
C ALA A 170 10.40 17.29 -3.48
N SER A 171 11.48 17.43 -2.71
CA SER A 171 12.32 16.31 -2.32
C SER A 171 12.48 16.23 -0.81
N LEU A 172 12.76 15.02 -0.35
CA LEU A 172 13.14 14.68 1.01
C LEU A 172 14.46 13.92 0.96
N THR A 173 15.48 14.46 1.63
CA THR A 173 16.78 13.79 1.74
C THR A 173 16.73 12.76 2.87
N LEU A 174 16.94 11.47 2.55
CA LEU A 174 16.92 10.40 3.55
C LEU A 174 18.32 10.16 4.14
N PRO A 175 18.44 9.84 5.44
CA PRO A 175 19.70 9.36 6.03
C PRO A 175 20.18 8.08 5.33
N SER A 176 21.50 7.88 5.23
CA SER A 176 22.07 6.76 4.46
C SER A 176 21.59 5.36 4.92
N GLU A 177 21.34 5.18 6.22
CA GLU A 177 20.82 3.92 6.78
C GLU A 177 19.37 3.66 6.34
N GLU A 178 18.50 4.67 6.42
CA GLU A 178 17.12 4.57 5.96
C GLU A 178 17.07 4.42 4.43
N TRP A 179 17.84 5.20 3.67
CA TRP A 179 17.96 5.07 2.23
C TRP A 179 18.32 3.63 1.81
N SER A 180 19.32 3.04 2.47
CA SER A 180 19.76 1.67 2.19
C SER A 180 18.65 0.65 2.51
N SER A 181 17.90 0.86 3.59
CA SER A 181 16.75 0.00 3.95
C SER A 181 15.60 0.10 2.94
N VAL A 182 15.29 1.32 2.48
CA VAL A 182 14.22 1.59 1.50
C VAL A 182 14.55 1.00 0.14
N VAL A 183 15.77 1.21 -0.35
CA VAL A 183 16.20 0.68 -1.65
C VAL A 183 16.38 -0.85 -1.63
N ALA A 184 16.74 -1.45 -0.50
CA ALA A 184 16.90 -2.91 -0.39
C ALA A 184 15.57 -3.70 -0.33
N GLY A 185 14.41 -3.05 -0.35
CA GLY A 185 13.10 -3.72 -0.19
C GLY A 185 12.87 -4.37 1.19
N ALA A 186 13.86 -4.29 2.09
CA ALA A 186 13.87 -4.93 3.41
C ALA A 186 12.98 -4.22 4.45
N GLY A 187 12.38 -3.07 4.10
CA GLY A 187 11.35 -2.37 4.84
C GLY A 187 11.83 -1.51 6.02
N SER A 188 11.65 -0.19 5.91
CA SER A 188 11.07 0.71 6.94
C SER A 188 11.10 2.17 6.46
N PHE A 189 10.58 2.46 5.26
CA PHE A 189 10.28 3.87 4.94
C PHE A 189 9.22 4.35 5.96
N ASN A 190 9.57 5.29 6.83
CA ASN A 190 8.64 5.83 7.82
C ASN A 190 7.67 6.83 7.17
N ALA A 191 6.99 6.36 6.14
CA ALA A 191 6.08 7.12 5.31
C ALA A 191 4.97 7.77 6.12
N TYR A 192 4.57 7.13 7.23
CA TYR A 192 3.60 7.67 8.15
C TYR A 192 4.08 9.00 8.75
N GLU A 193 5.29 9.02 9.31
CA GLU A 193 5.89 10.23 9.86
C GLU A 193 6.13 11.29 8.80
N TYR A 194 6.68 10.90 7.64
CA TYR A 194 6.91 11.86 6.56
C TYR A 194 5.61 12.41 5.96
N SER A 195 4.55 11.61 5.86
CA SER A 195 3.23 12.07 5.42
C SER A 195 2.59 13.00 6.45
N ARG A 196 2.81 12.74 7.75
CA ARG A 196 2.40 13.64 8.84
C ARG A 196 3.13 14.98 8.76
N ASN A 197 4.44 14.95 8.56
CA ASN A 197 5.26 16.16 8.47
C ASN A 197 4.92 16.96 7.20
N PHE A 198 4.69 16.28 6.07
CA PHE A 198 4.19 16.88 4.84
C PHE A 198 2.85 17.58 5.08
N SER A 199 1.91 16.88 5.71
CA SER A 199 0.59 17.40 6.09
C SER A 199 0.66 18.62 7.01
N ASN A 200 1.73 18.76 7.81
CA ASN A 200 1.95 19.94 8.65
C ASN A 200 2.56 21.11 7.86
N ALA A 201 3.40 20.84 6.85
CA ALA A 201 4.09 21.85 6.08
C ALA A 201 3.22 22.50 4.98
N PHE A 202 2.34 21.74 4.33
CA PHE A 202 1.62 22.16 3.12
C PHE A 202 0.12 22.33 3.34
N LEU A 203 -0.53 23.24 2.60
CA LEU A 203 -1.98 23.39 2.61
C LEU A 203 -2.67 22.05 2.31
N ASP A 204 -3.67 21.71 3.12
CA ASP A 204 -4.42 20.45 3.07
C ASP A 204 -5.32 20.39 1.83
N SER A 205 -4.72 20.04 0.70
CA SER A 205 -5.36 20.05 -0.62
C SER A 205 -5.03 18.84 -1.48
N PHE A 206 -4.33 17.84 -0.94
CA PHE A 206 -3.89 16.64 -1.67
C PHE A 206 -4.67 15.42 -1.18
N ASP A 207 -5.10 14.62 -2.15
CA ASP A 207 -5.77 13.33 -1.93
C ASP A 207 -4.72 12.19 -1.85
N PHE A 208 -3.56 12.35 -2.50
CA PHE A 208 -2.46 11.36 -2.48
C PHE A 208 -1.08 12.02 -2.28
N ILE A 209 -0.15 11.29 -1.67
CA ILE A 209 1.29 11.59 -1.74
C ILE A 209 1.98 10.49 -2.57
N VAL A 210 2.72 10.89 -3.59
CA VAL A 210 3.50 10.00 -4.46
C VAL A 210 4.97 10.20 -4.14
N TYR A 211 5.56 9.24 -3.44
CA TYR A 211 6.99 9.18 -3.19
C TYR A 211 7.69 8.51 -4.36
N VAL A 212 8.74 9.14 -4.90
CA VAL A 212 9.55 8.62 -6.01
C VAL A 212 10.98 8.44 -5.54
N LEU A 213 11.52 7.23 -5.57
CA LEU A 213 12.93 6.99 -5.18
C LEU A 213 13.89 7.50 -6.23
N ASP A 214 14.87 8.34 -5.89
CA ASP A 214 15.93 8.86 -6.76
C ASP A 214 17.06 7.83 -7.00
N VAL A 215 16.75 6.80 -7.80
CA VAL A 215 17.71 5.76 -8.22
C VAL A 215 17.96 5.84 -9.73
N ASP A 216 19.22 5.67 -10.15
CA ASP A 216 19.62 5.79 -11.57
C ASP A 216 19.23 4.54 -12.39
N GLU A 217 19.30 3.36 -11.75
CA GLU A 217 18.77 2.08 -12.22
C GLU A 217 18.32 1.33 -10.96
N PRO A 218 17.31 0.45 -11.00
CA PRO A 218 17.18 -0.54 -9.95
C PRO A 218 18.51 -1.32 -9.90
N ASP A 219 19.19 -1.30 -8.75
CA ASP A 219 20.38 -2.13 -8.53
C ASP A 219 20.05 -3.56 -8.97
N GLU A 220 20.96 -4.33 -9.57
CA GLU A 220 20.67 -5.72 -9.98
C GLU A 220 20.17 -6.57 -8.80
N ALA A 221 20.43 -6.13 -7.56
CA ALA A 221 19.86 -6.65 -6.31
C ALA A 221 18.32 -6.50 -6.16
N LEU A 222 17.67 -5.68 -7.01
CA LEU A 222 16.22 -5.55 -7.15
C LEU A 222 15.68 -6.46 -8.28
N THR A 223 16.48 -7.39 -8.81
CA THR A 223 16.09 -8.20 -9.99
C THR A 223 16.29 -9.70 -9.86
N ASP A 224 16.51 -10.24 -8.67
CA ASP A 224 16.40 -11.69 -8.44
C ASP A 224 15.15 -12.03 -7.61
N ASP A 225 14.86 -13.33 -7.49
CA ASP A 225 13.62 -13.97 -7.00
C ASP A 225 13.21 -13.63 -5.53
N SER A 226 13.34 -12.38 -5.09
CA SER A 226 13.30 -11.93 -3.69
C SER A 226 12.30 -10.80 -3.37
N GLY A 227 11.42 -10.40 -4.29
CA GLY A 227 10.29 -9.52 -3.95
C GLY A 227 10.59 -8.02 -4.10
N THR A 228 10.93 -7.61 -5.31
CA THR A 228 11.15 -6.21 -5.69
C THR A 228 9.89 -5.35 -5.51
N LEU A 229 9.95 -4.33 -4.65
CA LEU A 229 8.93 -3.29 -4.54
C LEU A 229 9.02 -2.36 -5.77
N LEU A 230 8.23 -2.62 -6.81
CA LEU A 230 8.11 -1.77 -8.01
C LEU A 230 7.27 -0.51 -7.75
N GLY A 231 6.24 -0.71 -6.95
CA GLY A 231 5.33 0.28 -6.43
C GLY A 231 4.70 -0.34 -5.19
N GLN A 232 4.43 0.46 -4.18
CA GLN A 232 3.67 0.01 -3.04
C GLN A 232 2.70 1.09 -2.62
N TYR A 233 1.41 0.79 -2.77
CA TYR A 233 0.35 1.59 -2.20
C TYR A 233 0.16 1.30 -0.71
N PHE A 234 -0.08 2.37 0.05
CA PHE A 234 -0.45 2.30 1.44
C PHE A 234 -1.60 3.27 1.69
N SER A 235 -2.72 2.73 2.18
CA SER A 235 -3.83 3.57 2.62
C SER A 235 -3.44 4.32 3.90
N LEU A 236 -3.76 5.61 3.96
CA LEU A 236 -3.60 6.47 5.13
C LEU A 236 -4.93 6.84 5.77
N GLN A 237 -6.05 6.45 5.17
CA GLN A 237 -7.36 6.67 5.76
C GLN A 237 -7.37 6.07 7.18
N ASN A 238 -7.53 6.95 8.17
CA ASN A 238 -7.55 6.70 9.62
C ASN A 238 -6.21 6.51 10.36
N ARG A 239 -5.04 6.72 9.73
CA ARG A 239 -3.75 6.51 10.40
C ARG A 239 -3.11 7.77 10.99
N LEU A 240 -3.44 8.98 10.50
CA LEU A 240 -2.89 10.26 11.01
C LEU A 240 -3.77 10.89 12.12
N PRO A 241 -3.28 11.08 13.38
CA PRO A 241 -4.01 11.75 14.46
C PRO A 241 -4.06 13.28 14.29
N THR A 242 -3.71 13.84 13.12
CA THR A 242 -3.61 15.29 12.92
C THR A 242 -4.35 15.75 11.68
N ARG A 243 -5.59 16.21 11.87
CA ARG A 243 -6.37 17.20 11.09
C ARG A 243 -6.43 17.12 9.54
N THR A 244 -5.77 16.20 8.85
CA THR A 244 -5.84 16.04 7.39
C THR A 244 -6.86 14.98 7.03
N ARG A 245 -8.13 15.38 6.96
CA ARG A 245 -9.25 14.48 6.64
C ARG A 245 -9.35 14.13 5.14
N ARG A 246 -8.48 14.70 4.28
CA ARG A 246 -8.53 14.55 2.81
C ARG A 246 -7.51 13.56 2.23
N LEU A 247 -6.39 13.32 2.91
CA LEU A 247 -5.33 12.45 2.40
C LEU A 247 -5.77 10.99 2.47
N LEU A 248 -5.95 10.35 1.31
CA LEU A 248 -6.43 8.98 1.16
C LEU A 248 -5.31 7.96 1.37
N GLY A 249 -4.11 8.25 0.84
CA GLY A 249 -2.98 7.34 0.94
C GLY A 249 -1.68 7.92 0.40
N TYR A 250 -0.63 7.11 0.46
CA TYR A 250 0.59 7.35 -0.27
C TYR A 250 0.99 6.13 -1.09
N THR A 251 1.76 6.37 -2.14
CA THR A 251 2.46 5.32 -2.87
C THR A 251 3.94 5.60 -2.86
N VAL A 252 4.75 4.55 -2.75
CA VAL A 252 6.18 4.61 -3.00
C VAL A 252 6.42 3.95 -4.34
N LEU A 253 6.99 4.70 -5.27
CA LEU A 253 7.32 4.25 -6.61
C LEU A 253 8.82 4.15 -6.76
N THR A 254 9.28 3.04 -7.30
CA THR A 254 10.69 2.84 -7.65
C THR A 254 10.86 3.02 -9.16
N PHE A 255 12.02 3.52 -9.59
CA PHE A 255 12.27 3.75 -11.02
C PHE A 255 12.32 2.42 -11.76
N ILE A 256 11.40 2.26 -12.72
CA ILE A 256 11.46 1.19 -13.73
C ILE A 256 12.01 1.81 -15.00
N GLY A 257 13.05 1.20 -15.59
CA GLY A 257 13.53 1.53 -16.92
C GLY A 257 12.37 1.57 -17.93
N SER A 258 12.21 2.71 -18.60
CA SER A 258 11.24 2.85 -19.69
C SER A 258 11.82 2.21 -20.96
N PRO A 259 10.99 1.64 -21.84
CA PRO A 259 11.45 1.12 -23.13
C PRO A 259 12.07 2.19 -24.05
N ASP A 260 11.91 3.48 -23.74
CA ASP A 260 12.61 4.60 -24.40
C ASP A 260 13.94 4.99 -23.72
N GLY A 261 14.40 4.20 -22.75
CA GLY A 261 15.64 4.41 -22.01
C GLY A 261 15.56 5.47 -20.90
N ARG A 262 14.36 5.96 -20.56
CA ARG A 262 14.16 6.98 -19.51
C ARG A 262 13.28 6.46 -18.37
N PRO A 263 13.86 5.88 -17.30
CA PRO A 263 13.08 5.39 -16.18
C PRO A 263 12.21 6.50 -15.57
N ASN A 264 10.89 6.34 -15.60
CA ASN A 264 9.95 7.30 -14.99
C ASN A 264 8.65 6.60 -14.55
N PRO A 265 8.40 6.46 -13.23
CA PRO A 265 7.30 5.66 -12.74
C PRO A 265 5.91 6.32 -12.87
N ILE A 266 5.89 7.61 -13.20
CA ILE A 266 4.65 8.36 -13.42
C ILE A 266 4.19 8.22 -14.87
N ARG A 267 5.13 8.29 -15.83
CA ARG A 267 4.86 8.11 -17.26
C ARG A 267 4.75 6.62 -17.63
N GLY A 268 5.78 5.86 -17.28
CA GLY A 268 5.92 4.43 -17.56
C GLY A 268 5.22 3.52 -16.54
N GLY A 269 4.52 4.07 -15.55
CA GLY A 269 3.90 3.27 -14.49
C GLY A 269 4.91 2.74 -13.46
N PRO A 270 4.46 2.18 -12.33
CA PRO A 270 3.10 1.63 -12.14
C PRO A 270 2.10 2.59 -11.50
N ILE A 271 2.28 3.92 -11.56
CA ILE A 271 1.41 4.87 -10.82
C ILE A 271 -0.10 4.62 -10.95
N LEU A 272 -0.63 4.28 -12.13
CA LEU A 272 -2.06 4.02 -12.29
C LEU A 272 -2.52 2.73 -11.61
N HIS A 273 -1.67 1.71 -11.57
CA HIS A 273 -1.87 0.47 -10.81
C HIS A 273 -1.88 0.78 -9.31
N GLU A 274 -0.87 1.49 -8.84
CA GLU A 274 -0.73 1.82 -7.41
C GLU A 274 -1.88 2.70 -6.91
N LEU A 275 -2.33 3.67 -7.70
CA LEU A 275 -3.49 4.48 -7.35
C LEU A 275 -4.77 3.64 -7.28
N MET A 276 -4.89 2.59 -8.11
CA MET A 276 -6.08 1.76 -8.14
C MET A 276 -6.20 0.87 -6.90
N HIS A 277 -5.10 0.60 -6.19
CA HIS A 277 -5.14 -0.16 -4.94
C HIS A 277 -6.01 0.50 -3.86
N GLU A 278 -6.23 1.82 -3.92
CA GLU A 278 -7.20 2.50 -3.05
C GLU A 278 -8.62 1.94 -3.21
N TRP A 279 -8.98 1.52 -4.43
CA TRP A 279 -10.30 0.99 -4.77
C TRP A 279 -10.20 -0.48 -5.21
N GLY A 280 -9.17 -1.20 -4.75
CA GLY A 280 -8.82 -2.54 -5.20
C GLY A 280 -9.82 -3.65 -4.83
N ASN A 281 -9.45 -4.90 -5.12
CA ASN A 281 -10.29 -6.07 -4.89
C ASN A 281 -10.38 -6.48 -3.40
N ASN A 282 -11.09 -5.69 -2.59
CA ASN A 282 -11.28 -5.95 -1.16
C ASN A 282 -12.39 -6.99 -0.90
N GLY A 283 -12.25 -8.19 -1.46
CA GLY A 283 -13.15 -9.33 -1.22
C GLY A 283 -14.37 -9.44 -2.15
N VAL A 284 -14.38 -8.73 -3.29
CA VAL A 284 -15.45 -8.83 -4.31
C VAL A 284 -15.42 -10.20 -4.98
N ILE A 285 -14.22 -10.57 -5.40
CA ILE A 285 -13.90 -11.85 -6.02
C ILE A 285 -13.10 -12.63 -4.99
N PRO A 286 -13.53 -13.84 -4.60
CA PRO A 286 -12.76 -14.67 -3.69
C PRO A 286 -11.48 -15.11 -4.42
N VAL A 287 -10.35 -14.52 -4.04
CA VAL A 287 -9.06 -14.83 -4.66
C VAL A 287 -8.40 -15.96 -3.86
N PHE A 288 -8.14 -17.08 -4.53
CA PHE A 288 -7.36 -18.19 -3.99
C PHE A 288 -6.13 -18.43 -4.88
N GLU A 289 -4.96 -18.55 -4.27
CA GLU A 289 -3.74 -19.10 -4.88
C GLU A 289 -3.33 -20.32 -4.03
N GLY A 290 -3.68 -21.53 -4.49
CA GLY A 290 -3.45 -22.75 -3.71
C GLY A 290 -4.16 -22.76 -2.33
N THR A 291 -3.41 -22.99 -1.24
CA THR A 291 -3.92 -22.98 0.16
C THR A 291 -3.60 -21.70 0.92
N THR A 292 -3.00 -20.70 0.28
CA THR A 292 -2.59 -19.44 0.92
C THR A 292 -3.61 -18.33 0.66
N GLN A 293 -3.94 -17.63 1.74
CA GLN A 293 -4.92 -16.55 1.77
C GLN A 293 -4.32 -15.28 1.16
N ASP A 294 -4.88 -14.88 0.02
CA ASP A 294 -5.27 -13.52 -0.33
C ASP A 294 -4.17 -12.46 -0.57
N ILE A 295 -3.89 -12.18 -1.85
CA ILE A 295 -3.43 -10.85 -2.31
C ILE A 295 -4.69 -10.01 -2.58
N GLY A 296 -5.45 -9.73 -1.51
CA GLY A 296 -6.81 -9.19 -1.47
C GLY A 296 -6.99 -7.76 -1.97
N SER A 297 -6.30 -7.43 -3.05
CA SER A 297 -6.41 -6.17 -3.76
C SER A 297 -6.32 -6.33 -5.27
N HIS A 298 -5.92 -7.48 -5.83
CA HIS A 298 -5.84 -7.72 -7.29
C HIS A 298 -6.99 -8.58 -7.84
N TRP A 299 -7.24 -8.50 -9.15
CA TRP A 299 -8.37 -9.20 -9.79
C TRP A 299 -8.07 -10.65 -10.21
N MET A 300 -6.80 -11.07 -10.20
CA MET A 300 -6.33 -12.43 -10.51
C MET A 300 -6.99 -13.10 -11.72
N PHE A 301 -7.45 -14.36 -11.57
CA PHE A 301 -8.06 -15.18 -12.61
C PHE A 301 -9.51 -14.74 -12.91
N SER A 302 -9.73 -13.46 -13.19
CA SER A 302 -11.05 -12.93 -13.51
C SER A 302 -11.08 -12.10 -14.78
N SER A 303 -12.28 -11.93 -15.31
CA SER A 303 -12.58 -11.20 -16.52
C SER A 303 -12.56 -9.67 -16.35
N VAL A 304 -12.03 -9.18 -15.22
CA VAL A 304 -12.00 -7.75 -14.92
C VAL A 304 -11.09 -7.02 -15.91
N GLY A 305 -9.87 -7.54 -16.12
CA GLY A 305 -8.99 -7.10 -17.21
C GLY A 305 -8.64 -5.63 -17.15
N GLY A 306 -8.16 -5.17 -15.99
CA GLY A 306 -7.88 -3.76 -15.71
C GLY A 306 -6.48 -3.53 -15.15
N GLN A 307 -6.32 -2.42 -14.44
CA GLN A 307 -5.02 -2.04 -13.91
C GLN A 307 -4.52 -2.98 -12.81
N LEU A 308 -5.41 -3.61 -12.03
CA LEU A 308 -5.05 -4.59 -10.99
C LEU A 308 -5.12 -6.06 -11.48
N GLY A 309 -5.03 -6.29 -12.79
CA GLY A 309 -4.95 -7.63 -13.37
C GLY A 309 -6.26 -8.15 -13.99
N GLY A 310 -6.27 -9.44 -14.33
CA GLY A 310 -7.41 -10.12 -14.96
C GLY A 310 -7.35 -10.20 -16.49
N TYR A 311 -8.13 -11.11 -17.07
CA TYR A 311 -8.20 -11.33 -18.50
C TYR A 311 -9.30 -10.49 -19.18
N TYR A 312 -9.24 -10.43 -20.50
CA TYR A 312 -10.06 -9.58 -21.36
C TYR A 312 -11.51 -10.01 -21.41
N GLY A 313 -12.31 -9.56 -20.43
CA GLY A 313 -13.73 -9.80 -20.40
C GLY A 313 -14.09 -11.29 -20.40
N PRO A 314 -15.37 -11.64 -20.49
CA PRO A 314 -15.81 -13.04 -20.37
C PRO A 314 -15.37 -13.92 -21.55
N THR A 315 -14.98 -13.31 -22.68
CA THR A 315 -14.48 -14.02 -23.87
C THR A 315 -12.96 -14.22 -23.85
N GLY A 316 -12.27 -13.61 -22.90
CA GLY A 316 -10.82 -13.67 -22.76
C GLY A 316 -10.33 -14.96 -22.10
N VAL A 317 -11.14 -16.01 -22.01
CA VAL A 317 -10.77 -17.30 -21.42
C VAL A 317 -11.35 -18.44 -22.25
N GLN A 318 -10.57 -19.50 -22.45
CA GLN A 318 -10.99 -20.71 -23.16
C GLN A 318 -10.46 -21.97 -22.47
N SER A 319 -11.18 -23.07 -22.58
CA SER A 319 -10.70 -24.38 -22.12
C SER A 319 -9.69 -24.96 -23.13
N ILE A 320 -8.56 -25.47 -22.63
CA ILE A 320 -7.52 -26.15 -23.42
C ILE A 320 -7.40 -27.64 -23.07
N GLY A 321 -8.09 -28.08 -22.04
CA GLY A 321 -8.13 -29.46 -21.57
C GLY A 321 -9.09 -29.61 -20.38
N PRO A 322 -9.33 -30.85 -19.90
CA PRO A 322 -10.13 -31.07 -18.70
C PRO A 322 -9.53 -30.34 -17.48
N GLY A 323 -10.24 -29.33 -16.97
CA GLY A 323 -9.78 -28.52 -15.83
C GLY A 323 -8.65 -27.52 -16.16
N GLU A 324 -8.25 -27.42 -17.43
CA GLU A 324 -7.20 -26.52 -17.89
C GLU A 324 -7.78 -25.42 -18.78
N TRP A 325 -7.33 -24.20 -18.52
CA TRP A 325 -7.82 -22.98 -19.12
C TRP A 325 -6.67 -22.14 -19.61
N GLN A 326 -6.98 -21.27 -20.55
CA GLN A 326 -6.05 -20.34 -21.13
C GLN A 326 -6.73 -18.99 -21.29
N ALA A 327 -6.10 -17.94 -20.77
CA ALA A 327 -6.65 -16.60 -20.72
C ALA A 327 -5.84 -15.59 -21.55
N LYS A 328 -6.52 -14.58 -22.10
CA LYS A 328 -5.97 -13.49 -22.90
C LYS A 328 -6.12 -12.18 -22.14
N GLY A 329 -5.04 -11.44 -21.99
CA GLY A 329 -4.99 -10.15 -21.32
C GLY A 329 -5.73 -9.06 -22.11
N PRO A 330 -6.08 -7.94 -21.45
CA PRO A 330 -6.75 -6.82 -22.10
C PRO A 330 -5.87 -6.23 -23.22
N PRO A 331 -6.49 -5.59 -24.24
CA PRO A 331 -5.75 -4.85 -25.25
C PRO A 331 -4.92 -3.74 -24.60
N ARG A 332 -3.68 -3.58 -25.08
CA ARG A 332 -2.73 -2.59 -24.58
C ARG A 332 -2.50 -1.50 -25.62
N THR A 333 -2.34 -0.25 -25.18
CA THR A 333 -1.74 0.80 -26.00
C THR A 333 -0.22 0.64 -25.96
N CYS A 334 0.43 0.56 -27.10
CA CYS A 334 1.70 -0.13 -27.17
C CYS A 334 2.79 0.64 -27.94
N LEU A 335 4.05 0.35 -27.60
CA LEU A 335 5.28 0.99 -28.06
C LEU A 335 5.78 0.34 -29.36
N GLU A 336 6.10 1.11 -30.39
CA GLU A 336 7.06 0.64 -31.41
C GLU A 336 8.47 0.98 -30.93
N THR A 337 9.24 -0.04 -30.55
CA THR A 337 10.70 0.09 -30.46
C THR A 337 11.29 0.11 -31.88
N ALA A 338 12.53 0.59 -32.01
CA ALA A 338 13.21 0.72 -33.31
C ALA A 338 13.42 -0.62 -34.06
N ASN A 339 13.15 -1.77 -33.42
CA ASN A 339 13.04 -3.09 -34.04
C ASN A 339 11.56 -3.48 -34.16
N GLN A 340 11.01 -3.37 -35.37
CA GLN A 340 9.62 -3.76 -35.64
C GLN A 340 9.33 -5.22 -35.25
N ASP A 341 10.31 -6.13 -35.31
CA ASP A 341 10.10 -7.54 -34.96
C ASP A 341 9.89 -7.78 -33.45
N GLU A 342 10.50 -6.99 -32.56
CA GLU A 342 10.30 -7.07 -31.09
C GLU A 342 9.04 -6.31 -30.67
N ALA A 343 8.76 -5.16 -31.29
CA ALA A 343 7.53 -4.41 -31.07
C ALA A 343 6.28 -5.21 -31.48
N ILE A 344 6.35 -5.99 -32.57
CA ILE A 344 5.25 -6.86 -33.03
C ILE A 344 4.96 -7.99 -32.02
N GLU A 345 5.95 -8.42 -31.23
CA GLU A 345 5.80 -9.43 -30.18
C GLU A 345 5.11 -8.88 -28.92
N PHE A 346 5.40 -7.63 -28.54
CA PHE A 346 4.80 -6.96 -27.38
C PHE A 346 3.43 -6.31 -27.67
N CYS A 347 3.14 -5.97 -28.94
CA CYS A 347 2.08 -5.02 -29.27
C CYS A 347 1.05 -5.46 -30.31
N SER A 348 1.19 -6.63 -30.94
CA SER A 348 0.13 -7.06 -31.84
C SER A 348 -1.06 -7.65 -31.07
N PRO A 349 -2.32 -7.45 -31.52
CA PRO A 349 -3.51 -8.14 -31.01
C PRO A 349 -3.51 -9.66 -31.25
N ARG A 350 -2.35 -10.27 -31.55
CA ARG A 350 -2.29 -11.69 -31.88
C ARG A 350 -2.97 -12.49 -30.78
N ASP A 351 -3.47 -13.62 -31.22
CA ASP A 351 -4.06 -14.73 -30.49
C ASP A 351 -3.12 -15.34 -29.41
N ASN A 352 -2.20 -14.54 -28.86
CA ASN A 352 -1.29 -14.86 -27.79
C ASN A 352 -2.09 -14.76 -26.49
N TRP A 353 -2.67 -15.89 -26.11
CA TRP A 353 -3.36 -16.09 -24.86
C TRP A 353 -2.43 -15.90 -23.65
N ARG A 354 -2.02 -14.68 -23.34
CA ARG A 354 -1.29 -14.36 -22.11
C ARG A 354 -2.23 -13.67 -21.16
N ALA A 355 -2.56 -14.28 -20.02
CA ALA A 355 -3.39 -13.64 -19.02
C ALA A 355 -2.64 -12.44 -18.42
N ASN A 356 -3.36 -11.46 -17.87
CA ASN A 356 -2.76 -10.34 -17.14
C ASN A 356 -2.36 -10.84 -15.74
N VAL A 357 -1.27 -11.61 -15.68
CA VAL A 357 -0.82 -12.34 -14.49
C VAL A 357 0.37 -11.68 -13.85
N TRP A 358 0.24 -11.42 -12.56
CA TRP A 358 1.18 -10.76 -11.65
C TRP A 358 2.70 -11.02 -11.83
N LEU A 359 3.19 -12.13 -12.44
CA LEU A 359 4.65 -12.40 -12.52
C LEU A 359 5.33 -12.26 -13.88
N ASP A 360 4.68 -11.80 -14.97
CA ASP A 360 5.47 -11.35 -16.14
C ASP A 360 5.82 -9.86 -16.01
N PHE A 361 6.79 -9.60 -15.13
CA PHE A 361 7.33 -8.28 -14.77
C PHE A 361 7.87 -7.46 -15.97
N SER A 362 7.94 -8.05 -17.16
CA SER A 362 8.27 -7.34 -18.38
C SER A 362 7.09 -6.59 -19.00
N ASP A 363 5.86 -6.99 -18.66
CA ASP A 363 4.61 -6.54 -19.29
C ASP A 363 3.80 -5.54 -18.44
N PHE A 364 4.06 -5.42 -17.12
CA PHE A 364 3.34 -4.48 -16.20
C PHE A 364 3.86 -3.04 -16.25
N ARG A 365 4.90 -2.80 -17.04
CA ARG A 365 5.73 -1.58 -17.06
C ARG A 365 5.12 -0.43 -17.86
N SER A 366 3.81 -0.25 -17.76
CA SER A 366 3.17 0.89 -18.44
C SER A 366 1.81 1.20 -17.88
N ASN A 367 1.54 2.50 -17.83
CA ASN A 367 0.19 3.04 -17.95
C ASN A 367 -0.43 2.70 -19.32
N SER A 368 -0.35 1.45 -19.81
CA SER A 368 -0.75 1.01 -21.15
C SER A 368 -2.13 0.34 -21.19
N ILE A 369 -2.80 0.27 -20.04
CA ILE A 369 -4.10 -0.36 -19.86
C ILE A 369 -5.02 0.66 -19.20
N GLU A 370 -6.26 0.74 -19.67
CA GLU A 370 -7.31 1.55 -19.05
C GLU A 370 -7.86 0.87 -17.78
N TYR A 371 -8.52 1.64 -16.91
CA TYR A 371 -9.34 1.02 -15.87
C TYR A 371 -10.50 0.23 -16.48
N SER A 372 -10.73 -0.97 -15.94
CA SER A 372 -11.85 -1.81 -16.33
C SER A 372 -13.19 -1.19 -15.89
N PRO A 373 -14.33 -1.62 -16.47
CA PRO A 373 -15.65 -1.21 -16.01
C PRO A 373 -15.90 -1.43 -14.50
N LEU A 374 -15.38 -2.52 -13.92
CA LEU A 374 -15.50 -2.77 -12.48
C LEU A 374 -14.66 -1.78 -11.67
N GLU A 375 -13.41 -1.54 -12.07
CA GLU A 375 -12.51 -0.59 -11.41
C GLU A 375 -13.08 0.83 -11.42
N VAL A 376 -13.60 1.29 -12.57
CA VAL A 376 -14.27 2.61 -12.63
C VAL A 376 -15.57 2.65 -11.84
N TYR A 377 -16.31 1.55 -11.71
CA TYR A 377 -17.50 1.50 -10.84
C TYR A 377 -17.12 1.61 -9.36
N ILE A 378 -16.14 0.82 -8.90
CA ILE A 378 -15.71 0.80 -7.49
C ILE A 378 -15.06 2.13 -7.10
N ALA A 379 -14.30 2.75 -8.00
CA ALA A 379 -13.78 4.10 -7.79
C ALA A 379 -14.92 5.16 -7.72
N GLY A 380 -16.14 4.80 -8.07
CA GLY A 380 -17.31 5.68 -8.07
C GLY A 380 -17.42 6.52 -9.34
N PHE A 381 -16.74 6.14 -10.43
CA PHE A 381 -16.65 6.90 -11.67
C PHE A 381 -17.70 6.51 -12.70
N SER A 382 -18.49 5.46 -12.46
CA SER A 382 -19.56 5.04 -13.35
C SER A 382 -20.80 4.57 -12.58
N ALA A 383 -21.96 4.63 -13.24
CA ALA A 383 -23.21 4.20 -12.67
C ALA A 383 -23.33 2.67 -12.65
N PHE A 384 -24.12 2.13 -11.71
CA PHE A 384 -24.33 0.70 -11.54
C PHE A 384 -24.84 0.01 -12.82
N GLU A 385 -25.66 0.69 -13.60
CA GLU A 385 -26.25 0.20 -14.84
C GLU A 385 -25.21 -0.10 -15.94
N SER A 386 -24.00 0.47 -15.81
CA SER A 386 -22.89 0.25 -16.74
C SER A 386 -21.98 -0.92 -16.35
N LEU A 387 -22.19 -1.50 -15.16
CA LEU A 387 -21.37 -2.58 -14.64
C LEU A 387 -21.66 -3.90 -15.40
N PRO A 388 -20.66 -4.52 -16.06
CA PRO A 388 -20.83 -5.82 -16.68
C PRO A 388 -20.76 -6.95 -15.64
N SER A 389 -21.21 -8.14 -16.03
CA SER A 389 -20.92 -9.36 -15.27
C SER A 389 -19.42 -9.63 -15.26
N VAL A 390 -18.95 -10.28 -14.19
CA VAL A 390 -17.55 -10.69 -14.04
C VAL A 390 -17.47 -12.20 -13.89
N THR A 391 -16.64 -12.84 -14.70
CA THR A 391 -16.32 -14.26 -14.59
C THR A 391 -15.00 -14.42 -13.87
N TYR A 392 -14.91 -15.33 -12.90
CA TYR A 392 -13.66 -15.67 -12.23
C TYR A 392 -13.50 -17.19 -12.13
N ALA A 393 -12.26 -17.65 -11.97
CA ALA A 393 -11.94 -19.06 -11.82
C ALA A 393 -11.85 -19.46 -10.34
N GLU A 394 -12.48 -20.58 -9.99
CA GLU A 394 -12.41 -21.17 -8.64
C GLU A 394 -11.27 -22.21 -8.54
N ASP A 395 -10.64 -22.26 -7.37
CA ASP A 395 -9.51 -23.15 -7.07
C ASP A 395 -8.42 -23.11 -8.15
N ALA A 396 -8.13 -21.89 -8.62
CA ALA A 396 -7.26 -21.70 -9.76
C ALA A 396 -5.78 -21.73 -9.36
N ASP A 397 -4.96 -22.34 -10.21
CA ASP A 397 -3.50 -22.38 -10.04
C ASP A 397 -2.79 -22.29 -11.39
N TRP A 398 -1.68 -21.56 -11.44
CA TRP A 398 -0.95 -21.30 -12.67
C TRP A 398 -0.26 -22.56 -13.19
N ILE A 399 -0.46 -22.85 -14.48
CA ILE A 399 0.37 -23.80 -15.22
C ILE A 399 1.55 -23.04 -15.83
N SER A 400 1.25 -21.91 -16.48
CA SER A 400 2.25 -21.01 -17.05
C SER A 400 1.67 -19.60 -17.13
N GLN A 401 2.19 -18.71 -16.30
CA GLN A 401 1.79 -17.30 -16.30
C GLN A 401 2.10 -16.61 -17.63
N LEU A 402 3.31 -16.85 -18.15
CA LEU A 402 3.77 -16.37 -19.46
C LEU A 402 2.82 -16.75 -20.60
N ASN A 403 2.22 -17.94 -20.54
CA ASN A 403 1.31 -18.42 -21.57
C ASN A 403 -0.17 -18.31 -21.16
N GLY A 404 -0.47 -17.57 -20.09
CA GLY A 404 -1.82 -17.38 -19.57
C GLY A 404 -2.57 -18.68 -19.25
N THR A 405 -1.87 -19.79 -19.02
CA THR A 405 -2.50 -21.09 -18.79
C THR A 405 -2.58 -21.43 -17.31
N PHE A 406 -3.71 -21.98 -16.89
CA PHE A 406 -3.99 -22.28 -15.49
C PHE A 406 -4.96 -23.46 -15.35
N THR A 407 -4.93 -24.11 -14.20
CA THR A 407 -5.95 -25.06 -13.77
C THR A 407 -7.06 -24.33 -13.03
N ALA A 408 -8.29 -24.82 -13.08
CA ALA A 408 -9.39 -24.34 -12.24
C ALA A 408 -10.48 -25.41 -12.12
N SER A 409 -11.17 -25.45 -10.97
CA SER A 409 -12.28 -26.38 -10.75
C SER A 409 -13.54 -25.96 -11.53
N SER A 410 -13.79 -24.66 -11.62
CA SER A 410 -14.93 -24.10 -12.36
C SER A 410 -14.69 -22.63 -12.75
N LEU A 411 -15.52 -22.12 -13.67
CA LEU A 411 -15.66 -20.67 -13.90
C LEU A 411 -17.01 -20.21 -13.36
N VAL A 412 -16.99 -19.24 -12.45
CA VAL A 412 -18.18 -18.63 -11.85
C VAL A 412 -18.40 -17.25 -12.43
N THR A 413 -19.64 -16.93 -12.82
CA THR A 413 -20.01 -15.61 -13.31
C THR A 413 -20.89 -14.90 -12.30
N LEU A 414 -20.43 -13.76 -11.81
CA LEU A 414 -21.18 -12.84 -10.97
C LEU A 414 -21.94 -11.84 -11.85
N SER A 415 -23.25 -11.77 -11.67
CA SER A 415 -24.07 -10.69 -12.22
C SER A 415 -23.77 -9.35 -11.51
N PRO A 416 -24.10 -8.21 -12.13
CA PRO A 416 -23.96 -6.91 -11.47
C PRO A 416 -24.67 -6.84 -10.11
N SER A 417 -25.85 -7.45 -9.98
CA SER A 417 -26.56 -7.52 -8.69
C SER A 417 -25.77 -8.28 -7.63
N GLU A 418 -25.18 -9.42 -7.96
CA GLU A 418 -24.37 -10.19 -7.00
C GLU A 418 -23.08 -9.47 -6.63
N ILE A 419 -22.46 -8.75 -7.58
CA ILE A 419 -21.30 -7.89 -7.32
C ILE A 419 -21.68 -6.80 -6.29
N ARG A 420 -22.82 -6.13 -6.48
CA ARG A 420 -23.32 -5.13 -5.53
C ARG A 420 -23.70 -5.74 -4.18
N ASP A 421 -24.30 -6.92 -4.14
CA ASP A 421 -24.69 -7.56 -2.89
C ASP A 421 -23.44 -7.94 -2.05
N ARG A 422 -22.31 -8.22 -2.71
CA ARG A 422 -21.00 -8.45 -2.07
C ARG A 422 -20.31 -7.15 -1.64
N LEU A 423 -20.32 -6.14 -2.51
CA LEU A 423 -19.66 -4.84 -2.29
C LEU A 423 -20.42 -3.90 -1.34
N GLY A 424 -21.73 -4.10 -1.21
CA GLY A 424 -22.63 -3.06 -0.75
C GLY A 424 -22.97 -2.02 -1.84
N ILE A 425 -23.86 -1.10 -1.49
CA ILE A 425 -24.20 0.04 -2.34
C ILE A 425 -23.00 0.99 -2.38
N ARG A 426 -22.59 1.41 -3.58
CA ARG A 426 -21.50 2.38 -3.74
C ARG A 426 -21.94 3.74 -3.20
N GLU A 427 -21.32 4.16 -2.08
CA GLU A 427 -21.57 5.43 -1.39
C GLU A 427 -20.25 6.21 -1.21
N PRO A 428 -20.16 7.51 -1.54
CA PRO A 428 -21.14 8.27 -2.33
C PRO A 428 -21.41 7.61 -3.68
N ASP A 429 -22.62 7.79 -4.22
CA ASP A 429 -22.96 7.28 -5.54
C ASP A 429 -22.09 7.91 -6.66
N PHE A 430 -22.24 7.41 -7.88
CA PHE A 430 -21.53 7.95 -9.04
C PHE A 430 -21.72 9.47 -9.22
N ALA A 431 -22.93 9.98 -8.96
CA ALA A 431 -23.29 11.38 -9.21
C ALA A 431 -22.59 12.34 -8.24
N THR A 432 -22.31 11.88 -7.02
CA THR A 432 -21.74 12.68 -5.94
C THR A 432 -20.30 12.32 -5.59
N SER A 433 -19.80 11.18 -6.07
CA SER A 433 -18.41 10.75 -5.91
C SER A 433 -17.41 11.74 -6.49
N GLN A 434 -16.33 11.99 -5.75
CA GLN A 434 -15.18 12.78 -6.19
C GLN A 434 -14.63 12.26 -7.53
N LYS A 435 -14.38 13.18 -8.46
CA LYS A 435 -13.80 12.91 -9.79
C LYS A 435 -12.52 13.67 -10.06
N ASN A 436 -12.18 14.60 -9.17
CA ASN A 436 -11.01 15.47 -9.31
C ASN A 436 -10.13 15.24 -8.10
N PHE A 437 -8.99 14.60 -8.34
CA PHE A 437 -8.02 14.23 -7.33
C PHE A 437 -6.77 15.07 -7.48
N ARG A 438 -6.06 15.23 -6.36
CA ARG A 438 -4.81 15.96 -6.26
C ARG A 438 -3.74 15.06 -5.67
N MET A 439 -2.56 15.04 -6.26
CA MET A 439 -1.40 14.33 -5.75
C MET A 439 -0.24 15.29 -5.50
N ALA A 440 0.47 15.09 -4.39
CA ALA A 440 1.78 15.70 -4.16
C ALA A 440 2.86 14.73 -4.62
N VAL A 441 3.91 15.22 -5.28
CA VAL A 441 5.05 14.40 -5.71
C VAL A 441 6.27 14.77 -4.89
N VAL A 442 6.83 13.78 -4.19
CA VAL A 442 7.99 13.93 -3.31
C VAL A 442 9.08 12.96 -3.74
N VAL A 443 10.23 13.47 -4.17
CA VAL A 443 11.39 12.66 -4.51
C VAL A 443 12.16 12.31 -3.24
N LEU A 444 12.27 11.01 -2.93
CA LEU A 444 13.13 10.50 -1.88
C LEU A 444 14.54 10.34 -2.44
N THR A 445 15.54 10.96 -1.84
CA THR A 445 16.89 10.98 -2.42
C THR A 445 17.97 10.87 -1.34
N PRO A 446 19.12 10.20 -1.61
CA PRO A 446 20.27 10.26 -0.73
C PRO A 446 21.05 11.57 -0.93
N ASN A 447 20.76 12.30 -2.01
CA ASN A 447 21.47 13.49 -2.40
C ASN A 447 20.92 14.72 -1.67
N GLU A 448 21.78 15.73 -1.48
CA GLU A 448 21.33 17.02 -0.95
C GLU A 448 20.32 17.67 -1.89
N VAL A 449 20.51 17.55 -3.21
CA VAL A 449 19.65 18.15 -4.24
C VAL A 449 19.48 17.12 -5.37
N VAL A 450 18.24 16.96 -5.84
CA VAL A 450 17.90 16.15 -7.03
C VAL A 450 18.55 16.75 -8.28
N SER A 451 19.02 15.91 -9.19
CA SER A 451 19.69 16.39 -10.42
C SER A 451 18.75 17.23 -11.29
N GLU A 452 19.32 18.20 -12.01
CA GLU A 452 18.55 19.08 -12.90
C GLU A 452 17.82 18.27 -13.99
N GLU A 453 18.49 17.27 -14.55
CA GLU A 453 17.92 16.36 -15.56
C GLU A 453 16.69 15.62 -15.03
N ARG A 454 16.78 15.06 -13.81
CA ARG A 454 15.66 14.34 -13.18
C ARG A 454 14.49 15.27 -12.89
N LEU A 455 14.77 16.49 -12.42
CA LEU A 455 13.74 17.50 -12.17
C LEU A 455 13.05 17.90 -13.48
N GLN A 456 13.79 18.11 -14.56
CA GLN A 456 13.22 18.44 -15.87
C GLN A 456 12.35 17.30 -16.43
N ASP A 457 12.78 16.04 -16.31
CA ASP A 457 12.03 14.88 -16.78
C ASP A 457 10.73 14.66 -15.98
N LEU A 458 10.80 14.78 -14.64
CA LEU A 458 9.61 14.74 -13.78
C LEU A 458 8.68 15.91 -14.08
N ASN A 459 9.20 17.10 -14.31
CA ASN A 459 8.39 18.28 -14.60
C ASN A 459 7.62 18.14 -15.91
N PHE A 460 8.29 17.66 -16.96
CA PHE A 460 7.66 17.29 -18.21
C PHE A 460 6.58 16.23 -17.99
N THR A 461 6.92 15.18 -17.25
CA THR A 461 6.00 14.07 -17.00
C THR A 461 4.75 14.50 -16.24
N LEU A 462 4.89 15.31 -15.19
CA LEU A 462 3.76 15.83 -14.42
C LEU A 462 2.89 16.77 -15.26
N THR A 463 3.50 17.54 -16.16
CA THR A 463 2.77 18.39 -17.12
C THR A 463 1.87 17.54 -18.01
N GLU A 464 2.40 16.45 -18.58
CA GLU A 464 1.67 15.53 -19.44
C GLU A 464 0.63 14.68 -18.68
N PHE A 465 0.97 14.26 -17.45
CA PHE A 465 0.05 13.52 -16.59
C PHE A 465 -1.14 14.36 -16.12
N ASN A 466 -0.96 15.67 -15.97
CA ASN A 466 -2.00 16.62 -15.57
C ASN A 466 -3.00 16.99 -16.70
N ARG A 467 -2.89 16.42 -17.90
CA ARG A 467 -3.75 16.78 -19.04
C ARG A 467 -5.15 16.17 -18.97
N ASP A 468 -6.10 16.83 -19.63
CA ASP A 468 -7.49 16.36 -19.84
C ASP A 468 -7.72 15.82 -21.25
N ASP A 469 -6.64 15.40 -21.88
CA ASP A 469 -6.63 14.76 -23.18
C ASP A 469 -5.50 13.74 -23.20
N VAL A 470 -5.22 13.22 -24.39
CA VAL A 470 -4.18 12.23 -24.57
C VAL A 470 -2.82 12.89 -24.33
N PRO A 471 -2.00 12.35 -23.41
CA PRO A 471 -0.67 12.88 -23.15
C PRO A 471 0.20 12.92 -24.41
N GLN A 472 0.98 13.99 -24.53
CA GLN A 472 1.98 14.20 -25.56
C GLN A 472 3.36 13.92 -24.97
N TRP A 473 3.69 12.64 -24.80
CA TRP A 473 4.96 12.17 -24.25
C TRP A 473 6.23 12.48 -25.09
N GLY A 474 6.20 13.54 -25.92
CA GLY A 474 7.37 14.06 -26.62
C GLY A 474 7.62 13.47 -28.00
N SER A 475 6.66 12.75 -28.61
CA SER A 475 6.86 12.21 -29.96
C SER A 475 6.23 13.09 -31.07
N PRO A 476 7.05 13.67 -31.98
CA PRO A 476 6.55 14.26 -33.22
C PRO A 476 6.19 13.22 -34.30
N ASN A 477 6.34 11.92 -34.01
CA ASN A 477 5.96 10.85 -34.92
C ASN A 477 4.48 10.43 -34.68
N PRO A 478 3.60 10.50 -35.71
CA PRO A 478 2.18 10.14 -35.59
C PRO A 478 1.92 8.65 -35.28
N ASN A 479 2.96 7.81 -35.25
CA ASN A 479 2.85 6.36 -35.04
C ASN A 479 3.43 5.88 -33.67
N VAL A 480 3.55 6.75 -32.66
CA VAL A 480 4.30 6.43 -31.42
C VAL A 480 3.47 6.67 -30.14
N ILE A 481 3.41 5.62 -29.31
CA ILE A 481 3.17 5.54 -27.84
C ILE A 481 2.00 6.36 -27.29
N TRP A 482 0.89 5.68 -26.98
CA TRP A 482 -0.23 6.25 -26.20
C TRP A 482 -0.27 5.66 -24.79
N LEU A 483 0.70 5.98 -23.94
CA LEU A 483 0.54 5.70 -22.51
C LEU A 483 -0.53 6.62 -21.93
N HIS A 484 -1.35 6.05 -21.07
CA HIS A 484 -2.42 6.74 -20.40
C HIS A 484 -1.87 7.64 -19.28
N ASN A 485 -2.54 8.77 -19.10
CA ASN A 485 -2.57 9.45 -17.81
C ASN A 485 -3.84 9.02 -17.08
N PHE A 486 -4.07 9.55 -15.87
CA PHE A 486 -5.29 9.21 -15.12
C PHE A 486 -6.58 9.54 -15.87
N TYR A 487 -6.60 10.63 -16.64
CA TYR A 487 -7.76 11.02 -17.43
C TYR A 487 -8.08 10.02 -18.53
N THR A 488 -7.10 9.64 -19.36
CA THR A 488 -7.36 8.69 -20.45
C THR A 488 -7.57 7.27 -19.94
N ALA A 489 -6.89 6.85 -18.87
CA ALA A 489 -7.12 5.53 -18.26
C ALA A 489 -8.53 5.39 -17.68
N THR A 490 -9.12 6.49 -17.19
CA THR A 490 -10.50 6.53 -16.71
C THR A 490 -11.51 6.84 -17.82
N ARG A 491 -11.10 6.86 -19.11
CA ARG A 491 -11.95 7.24 -20.25
C ARG A 491 -12.58 8.64 -20.12
N GLY A 492 -11.87 9.55 -19.48
CA GLY A 492 -12.28 10.93 -19.24
C GLY A 492 -13.25 11.12 -18.08
N LEU A 493 -13.50 10.08 -17.28
CA LEU A 493 -14.45 10.13 -16.16
C LEU A 493 -13.88 10.83 -14.92
N ALA A 494 -12.56 10.80 -14.73
CA ALA A 494 -11.89 11.41 -13.59
C ALA A 494 -10.56 12.07 -13.97
N ARG A 495 -10.04 12.94 -13.09
CA ARG A 495 -8.82 13.71 -13.30
C ARG A 495 -7.92 13.60 -12.07
N MET A 496 -6.62 13.51 -12.31
CA MET A 496 -5.59 13.65 -11.29
C MET A 496 -4.75 14.87 -11.63
N ARG A 497 -4.44 15.69 -10.62
CA ARG A 497 -3.63 16.89 -10.75
C ARG A 497 -2.49 16.90 -9.75
N SER A 498 -1.34 17.37 -10.17
CA SER A 498 -0.17 17.56 -9.31
C SER A 498 0.21 19.03 -9.17
N GLY A 499 0.93 19.33 -8.09
CA GLY A 499 1.57 20.61 -7.85
C GLY A 499 0.80 21.61 -7.00
N ASN A 500 1.23 22.87 -7.07
CA ASN A 500 0.82 23.94 -6.14
C ASN A 500 1.14 23.58 -4.68
N LEU A 501 2.39 23.18 -4.43
CA LEU A 501 2.94 22.88 -3.10
C LEU A 501 3.07 24.15 -2.24
N THR A 502 1.93 24.69 -1.81
CA THR A 502 1.83 25.94 -1.04
C THR A 502 1.93 25.67 0.47
N GLU A 503 2.71 26.47 1.18
CA GLU A 503 2.88 26.39 2.65
C GLU A 503 1.59 26.79 3.39
N LYS A 504 1.32 26.17 4.55
CA LYS A 504 0.30 26.68 5.46
C LYS A 504 0.71 28.05 6.01
N ALA A 505 -0.21 29.01 6.02
CA ALA A 505 0.00 30.25 6.76
C ALA A 505 0.16 29.90 8.26
N ARG A 506 1.25 30.39 8.87
CA ARG A 506 1.55 30.16 10.30
C ARG A 506 0.60 30.89 11.22
#